data_AF-A0A497MZE1-F1
#
_entry.id   AF-A0A497MZE1-F1
#
_cell.length_a   1.000
_cell.length_b   1.000
_cell.length_c   1.000
_cell.angle_alpha   90.00
_cell.angle_beta   90.00
_cell.angle_gamma   90.00
#
_symmetry.space_group_name_H-M   'P 1'
#
loop_
_entity.id
_entity.type
_entity.pdbx_description
1 polymer ?
#
loop_
_entity_poly.entity_id
_entity_poly.type
_entity_poly.pdbx_seq_one_letter_code
_entity_poly.pdbx_strand_id
1 'polypeptide(L)'
;HSEIDRVIEEIEQGKEPVLPMIVVNKKRALEYSGIKNPYARAKAMAAFEAARKVANLDVEGCFKTKGAANYLPIVAAAHELMRGAAKLCDEAREIEKAHDSVERLVHFKDGKLKRKTKLLGKFE
;
A
#
# COMPACT_ATOMS: atom_id res chain seq x y z
N HIS A 1 6.33 4.02 6.43
CA HIS A 1 6.48 4.56 7.79
C HIS A 1 7.80 4.08 8.38
N SER A 2 8.06 2.76 8.46
CA SER A 2 9.28 2.18 9.03
C SER A 2 10.62 2.80 8.61
N GLU A 3 10.78 3.16 7.34
CA GLU A 3 12.03 3.78 6.84
C GLU A 3 12.19 5.24 7.23
N ILE A 4 11.07 5.94 7.39
CA ILE A 4 11.06 7.28 7.96
C ILE A 4 11.33 7.20 9.46
N ASP A 5 10.74 6.21 10.15
CA ASP A 5 11.02 5.96 11.58
C ASP A 5 12.51 5.68 11.80
N ARG A 6 13.15 4.84 10.96
CA ARG A 6 14.60 4.60 11.00
C ARG A 6 15.41 5.89 10.88
N VAL A 7 15.05 6.76 9.92
CA VAL A 7 15.76 8.04 9.71
C VAL A 7 15.57 8.98 10.91
N ILE A 8 14.38 9.01 11.50
CA ILE A 8 14.11 9.79 12.73
C ILE A 8 15.01 9.29 13.86
N GLU A 9 15.09 7.97 14.08
CA GLU A 9 15.95 7.39 15.11
C GLU A 9 17.44 7.69 14.88
N GLU A 10 17.91 7.68 13.63
CA GLU A 10 19.29 8.07 13.28
C GLU A 10 19.57 9.53 13.66
N ILE A 11 18.64 10.44 13.35
CA ILE A 11 18.74 11.86 13.69
C ILE A 11 18.73 12.07 15.21
N GLU A 12 17.83 11.40 15.94
CA GLU A 12 17.74 11.50 17.41
C GLU A 12 19.01 11.00 18.10
N GLN A 13 19.70 10.01 17.50
CA GLN A 13 20.97 9.48 17.99
C GLN A 13 22.18 10.35 17.59
N GLY A 14 21.97 11.48 16.90
CA GLY A 14 23.04 12.34 16.41
C GLY A 14 23.88 11.71 15.31
N LYS A 15 23.39 10.66 14.64
CA LYS A 15 24.06 10.03 13.51
C LYS A 15 23.76 10.82 12.24
N GLU A 16 24.67 10.72 11.26
CA GLU A 16 24.37 11.20 9.92
C GLU A 16 23.30 10.28 9.29
N PRO A 17 22.13 10.81 8.91
CA PRO A 17 21.02 9.98 8.45
C PRO A 17 21.27 9.42 7.05
N VAL A 18 21.01 8.13 6.88
CA VAL A 18 21.07 7.48 5.57
C VAL A 18 19.71 7.55 4.89
N LEU A 19 19.62 8.33 3.82
CA LEU A 19 18.37 8.56 3.10
C LEU A 19 17.79 7.26 2.50
N PRO A 20 16.47 7.04 2.57
CA PRO A 20 15.85 5.83 2.03
C PRO A 20 15.93 5.79 0.49
N MET A 21 16.61 4.79 -0.05
CA MET A 21 16.68 4.51 -1.49
C MET A 21 15.82 3.29 -1.81
N ILE A 22 14.51 3.50 -2.02
CA ILE A 22 13.53 2.40 -2.06
C ILE A 22 12.64 2.47 -3.28
N VAL A 23 12.59 1.36 -4.01
CA VAL A 23 11.55 1.08 -5.00
C VAL A 23 10.54 0.11 -4.39
N VAL A 24 9.32 0.58 -4.15
CA VAL A 24 8.22 -0.27 -3.66
C VAL A 24 7.61 -1.00 -4.84
N ASN A 25 8.05 -2.24 -5.05
CA ASN A 25 7.43 -3.17 -6.01
C ASN A 25 6.40 -4.07 -5.30
N LYS A 26 5.66 -4.90 -6.07
CA LYS A 26 4.63 -5.79 -5.51
C LYS A 26 5.13 -6.68 -4.38
N LYS A 27 6.35 -7.21 -4.51
CA LYS A 27 6.92 -8.18 -3.57
C LYS A 27 7.19 -7.47 -2.25
N ARG A 28 7.88 -6.33 -2.32
CA ARG A 28 8.20 -5.50 -1.16
C ARG A 28 6.93 -4.93 -0.51
N ALA A 29 5.96 -4.45 -1.29
CA ALA A 29 4.69 -3.95 -0.76
C ALA A 29 3.96 -5.02 0.06
N LEU A 30 3.89 -6.26 -0.44
CA LEU A 30 3.21 -7.35 0.24
C LEU A 30 3.99 -7.89 1.44
N GLU A 31 5.32 -7.94 1.35
CA GLU A 31 6.20 -8.30 2.48
C GLU A 31 6.00 -7.37 3.68
N TYR A 32 5.85 -6.07 3.43
CA TYR A 32 5.64 -5.04 4.47
C TYR A 32 4.16 -4.73 4.73
N SER A 33 3.22 -5.48 4.15
CA SER A 33 1.78 -5.20 4.28
C SER A 33 1.16 -5.66 5.60
N GLY A 34 1.82 -6.58 6.32
CA GLY A 34 1.27 -7.21 7.52
C GLY A 34 0.16 -8.22 7.27
N ILE A 35 -0.21 -8.48 6.01
CA ILE A 35 -1.30 -9.38 5.64
C ILE A 35 -0.87 -10.84 5.87
N LYS A 36 -1.63 -11.57 6.68
CA LYS A 36 -1.34 -12.97 7.04
C LYS A 36 -2.10 -13.99 6.19
N ASN A 37 -3.37 -13.74 5.89
CA ASN A 37 -4.20 -14.66 5.13
C ASN A 37 -3.73 -14.72 3.67
N PRO A 38 -3.54 -15.92 3.10
CA PRO A 38 -3.01 -16.07 1.74
C PRO A 38 -3.93 -15.49 0.66
N TYR A 39 -5.26 -15.56 0.85
CA TYR A 39 -6.22 -14.98 -0.09
C TYR A 39 -6.30 -13.46 0.03
N ALA A 40 -6.22 -12.91 1.25
CA ALA A 40 -6.06 -11.47 1.43
C ALA A 40 -4.78 -10.98 0.74
N ARG A 41 -3.68 -11.73 0.86
CA ARG A 41 -2.41 -11.41 0.19
C ARG A 41 -2.53 -11.45 -1.33
N ALA A 42 -3.24 -12.44 -1.89
CA ALA A 42 -3.52 -12.51 -3.32
C ALA A 42 -4.35 -11.32 -3.81
N LYS A 43 -5.38 -10.92 -3.06
CA LYS A 43 -6.21 -9.73 -3.38
C LYS A 43 -5.39 -8.45 -3.34
N ALA A 44 -4.56 -8.26 -2.31
CA ALA A 44 -3.66 -7.11 -2.23
C ALA A 44 -2.63 -7.11 -3.37
N MET A 45 -2.14 -8.28 -3.81
CA MET A 45 -1.26 -8.39 -4.97
C MET A 45 -1.97 -7.95 -6.25
N ALA A 46 -3.19 -8.43 -6.47
CA ALA A 46 -4.01 -8.06 -7.62
C ALA A 46 -4.32 -6.55 -7.62
N ALA A 47 -4.65 -5.99 -6.45
CA ALA A 47 -4.86 -4.55 -6.29
C ALA A 47 -3.62 -3.74 -6.66
N PHE A 48 -2.43 -4.14 -6.18
CA PHE A 48 -1.17 -3.47 -6.52
C PHE A 48 -0.90 -3.52 -8.04
N GLU A 49 -1.06 -4.68 -8.65
CA GLU A 49 -0.84 -4.86 -10.09
C GLU A 49 -1.85 -4.06 -10.94
N ALA A 50 -3.12 -4.02 -10.52
CA ALA A 50 -4.15 -3.20 -11.14
C ALA A 50 -3.79 -1.70 -11.03
N ALA A 51 -3.48 -1.21 -9.83
CA ALA A 51 -3.07 0.18 -9.60
C ALA A 51 -1.81 0.55 -10.41
N ARG A 52 -0.85 -0.37 -10.57
CA ARG A 52 0.33 -0.13 -11.42
C ARG A 52 -0.03 -0.01 -12.89
N LYS A 53 -0.99 -0.80 -13.39
CA LYS A 53 -1.45 -0.76 -14.79
C LYS A 53 -2.24 0.51 -15.13
N VAL A 54 -2.87 1.16 -14.15
CA VAL A 54 -3.56 2.45 -14.33
C VAL A 54 -2.62 3.48 -14.96
N ALA A 55 -1.37 3.57 -14.49
CA ALA A 55 -0.39 4.49 -15.06
C ALA A 55 -0.12 4.25 -16.56
N ASN A 56 -0.22 3.01 -17.05
CA ASN A 56 -0.04 2.73 -18.47
C ASN A 56 -1.22 3.26 -19.30
N LEU A 57 -2.45 3.10 -18.80
CA LEU A 57 -3.66 3.63 -19.42
C LEU A 57 -3.64 5.16 -19.42
N ASP A 58 -3.22 5.77 -18.31
CA ASP A 58 -3.08 7.23 -18.22
C ASP A 58 -2.04 7.75 -19.23
N VAL A 59 -0.90 7.09 -19.37
CA VAL A 59 0.12 7.48 -20.36
C VAL A 59 -0.42 7.36 -21.80
N GLU A 60 -1.18 6.29 -22.08
CA GLU A 60 -1.82 6.10 -23.38
C GLU A 60 -2.84 7.20 -23.66
N GLY A 61 -3.78 7.43 -22.75
CA GLY A 61 -4.83 8.44 -22.89
C GLY A 61 -4.29 9.87 -22.94
N CYS A 62 -3.41 10.24 -22.00
CA CYS A 62 -2.95 11.62 -21.87
C CYS A 62 -1.92 12.04 -22.92
N PHE A 63 -1.06 11.12 -23.38
CA PHE A 63 0.13 11.50 -24.16
C PHE A 63 0.25 10.83 -25.52
N LYS A 64 -0.44 9.70 -25.77
CA LYS A 64 -0.29 8.93 -27.02
C LYS A 64 -1.52 9.00 -27.92
N THR A 65 -2.71 9.12 -27.35
CA THR A 65 -3.97 9.08 -28.09
C THR A 65 -4.49 10.48 -28.39
N LYS A 66 -4.84 10.72 -29.66
CA LYS A 66 -5.40 12.01 -30.12
C LYS A 66 -6.90 11.91 -30.35
N GLY A 67 -7.57 13.05 -30.18
CA GLY A 67 -9.03 13.17 -30.33
C GLY A 67 -9.76 12.82 -29.04
N ALA A 68 -10.59 13.75 -28.55
CA ALA A 68 -11.27 13.64 -27.27
C ALA A 68 -12.13 12.36 -27.16
N ALA A 69 -12.85 12.01 -28.21
CA ALA A 69 -13.67 10.80 -28.24
C ALA A 69 -12.86 9.50 -28.06
N ASN A 70 -11.55 9.52 -28.35
CA ASN A 70 -10.69 8.35 -28.25
C ASN A 70 -9.98 8.27 -26.89
N TYR A 71 -9.43 9.39 -26.39
CA TYR A 71 -8.67 9.35 -25.14
C TYR A 71 -9.55 9.41 -23.89
N LEU A 72 -10.71 10.08 -23.92
CA LEU A 72 -11.57 10.22 -22.74
C LEU A 72 -12.03 8.86 -22.19
N PRO A 73 -12.45 7.88 -23.03
CA PRO A 73 -12.76 6.54 -22.53
C PRO A 73 -11.57 5.82 -21.89
N ILE A 74 -10.34 6.05 -22.39
CA ILE A 74 -9.13 5.39 -21.87
C ILE A 74 -8.82 5.90 -20.46
N VAL A 75 -8.82 7.22 -20.24
CA VAL A 75 -8.58 7.80 -18.90
C VAL A 75 -9.72 7.46 -17.94
N ALA A 76 -10.96 7.40 -18.42
CA ALA A 76 -12.09 6.93 -17.60
C ALA A 76 -11.92 5.47 -17.19
N ALA A 77 -11.49 4.59 -18.11
CA ALA A 77 -11.21 3.19 -17.81
C ALA A 77 -10.07 3.03 -16.80
N ALA A 78 -9.06 3.90 -16.83
CA ALA A 78 -7.98 3.95 -15.85
C ALA A 78 -8.54 4.20 -14.43
N HIS A 79 -9.46 5.14 -14.28
CA HIS A 79 -10.12 5.41 -13.01
C HIS A 79 -11.03 4.26 -12.54
N GLU A 80 -11.77 3.60 -13.43
CA GLU A 80 -12.56 2.41 -13.07
C GLU A 80 -11.67 1.23 -12.65
N LEU A 81 -10.50 1.05 -13.27
CA LEU A 81 -9.51 0.06 -12.85
C LEU A 81 -8.96 0.37 -11.45
N MET A 82 -8.66 1.64 -11.16
CA MET A 82 -8.24 2.07 -9.81
C MET A 82 -9.33 1.81 -8.77
N ARG A 83 -10.60 2.06 -9.12
CA ARG A 83 -11.74 1.74 -8.26
C ARG A 83 -11.82 0.23 -7.99
N GLY A 84 -11.59 -0.61 -8.99
CA GLY A 84 -11.50 -2.06 -8.82
C GLY A 84 -10.36 -2.48 -7.88
N ALA A 85 -9.19 -1.85 -8.00
CA ALA A 85 -8.05 -2.06 -7.10
C ALA A 85 -8.40 -1.70 -5.64
N ALA A 86 -9.08 -0.57 -5.43
CA ALA A 86 -9.49 -0.13 -4.10
C ALA A 86 -10.43 -1.14 -3.42
N LYS A 87 -11.39 -1.70 -4.18
CA LYS A 87 -12.28 -2.76 -3.66
C LYS A 87 -11.53 -4.02 -3.26
N LEU A 88 -10.55 -4.45 -4.05
CA LEU A 88 -9.71 -5.60 -3.71
C LEU A 88 -8.88 -5.37 -2.43
N CYS A 89 -8.41 -4.15 -2.20
CA CYS A 89 -7.76 -3.77 -0.94
C CYS A 89 -8.71 -3.84 0.26
N ASP A 90 -9.95 -3.35 0.08
CA ASP A 90 -10.99 -3.45 1.12
C ASP A 90 -11.31 -4.90 1.44
N GLU A 91 -11.58 -5.72 0.43
CA GLU A 91 -11.83 -7.16 0.60
C GLU A 91 -10.66 -7.87 1.30
N ALA A 92 -9.41 -7.54 0.95
CA ALA A 92 -8.24 -8.10 1.63
C ALA A 92 -8.23 -7.73 3.13
N ARG A 93 -8.60 -6.49 3.47
CA ARG A 93 -8.68 -6.03 4.85
C ARG A 93 -9.84 -6.69 5.61
N GLU A 94 -11.00 -6.86 4.98
CA GLU A 94 -12.13 -7.55 5.59
C GLU A 94 -11.81 -9.01 5.89
N ILE A 95 -11.04 -9.69 5.04
CA ILE A 95 -10.56 -11.05 5.33
C ILE A 95 -9.69 -11.07 6.59
N GLU A 96 -8.76 -10.12 6.76
CA GLU A 96 -7.95 -10.04 7.98
C GLU A 96 -8.78 -9.71 9.23
N LYS A 97 -9.84 -8.89 9.09
CA LYS A 97 -10.79 -8.63 10.19
C LYS A 97 -11.53 -9.89 10.60
N ALA A 98 -12.02 -10.65 9.62
CA ALA A 98 -12.75 -11.90 9.86
C ALA A 98 -11.90 -12.95 10.61
N HIS A 99 -10.57 -12.90 10.46
CA HIS A 99 -9.63 -13.79 11.15
C HIS A 99 -9.03 -13.19 12.44
N ASP A 100 -9.45 -11.98 12.83
CA ASP A 100 -8.86 -11.21 13.93
C ASP A 100 -7.31 -11.17 13.83
N SER A 101 -6.82 -10.86 12.63
CA SER A 101 -5.38 -10.91 12.30
C SER A 101 -4.80 -9.60 11.80
N VAL A 102 -5.64 -8.57 11.65
CA VAL A 102 -5.26 -7.24 11.14
C VAL A 102 -4.03 -6.68 11.87
N GLU A 103 -2.93 -6.48 11.15
CA GLU A 103 -1.78 -5.80 11.70
C GLU A 103 -2.07 -4.32 11.99
N ARG A 104 -1.72 -3.88 13.18
CA ARG A 104 -1.81 -2.50 13.64
C ARG A 104 -0.46 -2.12 14.22
N LEU A 105 0.17 -1.13 13.60
CA LEU A 105 1.41 -0.51 14.04
C LEU A 105 1.08 0.92 14.46
N VAL A 106 1.40 1.26 15.71
CA VAL A 106 0.99 2.54 16.32
C VAL A 106 2.17 3.12 17.08
N HIS A 107 2.44 4.42 16.87
CA HIS A 107 3.39 5.17 17.68
C HIS A 107 2.76 5.60 19.00
N PHE A 108 3.45 5.34 20.10
CA PHE A 108 3.07 5.82 21.42
C PHE A 108 3.60 7.24 21.65
N LYS A 109 3.19 7.88 22.76
CA LYS A 109 3.58 9.27 23.08
C LYS A 109 5.10 9.48 23.13
N ASP A 110 5.85 8.44 23.49
CA ASP A 110 7.32 8.44 23.53
C ASP A 110 7.97 8.13 22.17
N GLY A 111 7.20 8.11 21.08
CA GLY A 111 7.68 7.81 19.73
C GLY A 111 7.83 6.31 19.44
N LYS A 112 7.79 5.44 20.45
CA LYS A 112 8.01 3.99 20.25
C LYS A 112 6.90 3.37 19.41
N LEU A 113 7.31 2.61 18.40
CA LEU A 113 6.41 1.83 17.58
C LEU A 113 5.99 0.56 18.33
N LYS A 114 4.70 0.35 18.48
CA LYS A 114 4.12 -0.88 19.05
C LYS A 114 3.22 -1.59 18.07
N ARG A 115 3.12 -2.91 18.23
CA ARG A 115 2.36 -3.80 17.33
C ARG A 115 1.22 -4.47 18.08
N LYS A 116 0.08 -4.65 17.40
CA LYS A 116 -0.89 -5.68 17.77
C LYS A 116 -1.58 -6.24 16.54
N THR A 117 -2.14 -7.45 16.67
CA THR A 117 -2.91 -8.09 15.58
C THR A 117 -4.34 -8.40 16.00
N LYS A 118 -4.52 -8.93 17.21
CA LYS A 118 -5.84 -9.14 17.82
C LYS A 118 -6.50 -7.80 18.16
N LEU A 119 -7.78 -7.66 17.84
CA LEU A 119 -8.56 -6.43 18.07
C LEU A 119 -8.52 -6.02 19.56
N LEU A 120 -8.82 -6.98 20.43
CA LEU A 120 -8.80 -6.83 21.89
C LEU A 120 -7.47 -7.25 22.53
N GLY A 121 -6.45 -7.55 21.70
CA GLY A 121 -5.10 -7.85 22.18
C GLY A 121 -4.39 -6.61 22.73
N LYS A 122 -3.36 -6.86 23.54
CA LYS A 122 -2.45 -5.81 24.01
C LYS A 122 -1.47 -5.43 22.90
N PHE A 123 -0.96 -4.21 23.00
CA PHE A 123 0.17 -3.76 22.19
C PHE A 123 1.46 -4.33 22.78
N GLU A 124 2.27 -4.91 21.90
CA GLU A 124 3.63 -5.40 22.15
C GLU A 124 4.65 -4.38 21.63
#